data_AF-A0A7C3EGY1-F1
#
_entry.id   AF-A0A7C3EGY1-F1
#
_cell.length_a   1.000
_cell.length_b   1.000
_cell.length_c   1.000
_cell.angle_alpha   90.00
_cell.angle_beta   90.00
_cell.angle_gamma   90.00
#
_symmetry.space_group_name_H-M   'P 1'
#
loop_
_entity.id
_entity.type
_entity.pdbx_description
1 polymer ?
#
loop_
_entity_poly.entity_id
_entity_poly.type
_entity_poly.pdbx_seq_one_letter_code
_entity_poly.pdbx_strand_id
1 'polypeptide(L)' 'MYKVLFVSPEVVPFAKTGGLADVAGTLPVALRSLGCDIRIIMPFYRMVESVATERTLVASGIQIPV' A
#
# COMPACT_ATOMS: atom_id res chain seq x y z
N MET A 1 -18.85 -10.45 -1.35
CA MET A 1 -17.96 -9.27 -1.23
C MET A 1 -16.58 -9.75 -0.84
N TYR A 2 -15.54 -9.45 -1.63
CA TYR A 2 -14.19 -9.95 -1.38
C TYR A 2 -13.42 -9.01 -0.45
N LYS A 3 -12.59 -9.60 0.42
CA LYS A 3 -11.64 -8.87 1.26
C LYS A 3 -10.24 -9.14 0.74
N VAL A 4 -9.54 -8.09 0.32
CA VAL A 4 -8.25 -8.20 -0.36
C VAL A 4 -7.22 -7.31 0.35
N LEU A 5 -6.08 -7.90 0.71
CA LEU A 5 -4.89 -7.16 1.10
C LEU A 5 -3.91 -7.19 -0.08
N PHE A 6 -3.76 -6.04 -0.74
CA PHE A 6 -2.83 -5.85 -1.84
C PHE A 6 -1.45 -5.52 -1.27
N VAL A 7 -0.44 -6.33 -1.59
CA VAL A 7 0.92 -6.17 -1.06
C VAL A 7 1.84 -5.80 -2.21
N SER A 8 2.57 -4.69 -2.10
CA SER A 8 3.53 -4.26 -3.13
C SER A 8 4.73 -3.54 -2.50
N PRO A 9 5.95 -3.72 -3.04
CA PRO A 9 7.10 -2.89 -2.68
C PRO A 9 7.04 -1.48 -3.31
N GLU A 10 6.15 -1.22 -4.27
CA GLU A 10 6.05 0.07 -4.95
C GLU A 10 4.60 0.52 -5.07
N VAL A 11 4.32 1.79 -4.76
CA VAL A 11 2.98 2.40 -4.81
C VAL A 11 3.12 3.89 -5.08
N VAL A 12 2.47 4.41 -6.12
CA VAL A 12 2.36 5.88 -6.31
C VAL A 12 1.37 6.51 -5.33
N PRO A 13 1.64 7.72 -4.79
CA PRO A 13 2.78 8.60 -5.06
C PRO A 13 3.99 8.38 -4.12
N PHE A 14 4.04 7.29 -3.37
CA PHE A 14 4.97 7.13 -2.25
C PHE A 14 6.34 6.54 -2.61
N ALA A 15 6.37 5.47 -3.42
CA ALA A 15 7.58 4.78 -3.83
C ALA A 15 7.41 4.26 -5.27
N LYS A 16 8.28 4.72 -6.18
CA LYS A 16 8.21 4.38 -7.60
C LYS A 16 9.60 4.14 -8.17
N THR A 17 9.80 2.97 -8.77
CA THR A 17 10.93 2.67 -9.64
C THR A 17 10.47 2.41 -11.07
N GLY A 18 9.28 1.83 -11.26
CA GLY A 18 8.75 1.49 -12.58
C GLY A 18 7.23 1.42 -12.67
N GLY A 19 6.73 0.59 -13.61
CA GLY A 19 5.31 0.43 -13.90
C GLY A 19 4.51 -0.31 -12.81
N LEU A 20 5.17 -1.09 -11.95
CA LEU A 20 4.53 -1.74 -10.81
C LEU A 20 3.86 -0.72 -9.89
N ALA A 21 4.54 0.38 -9.60
CA ALA A 21 4.01 1.46 -8.77
C ALA A 21 2.70 2.04 -9.31
N ASP A 22 2.59 2.18 -10.64
CA ASP A 22 1.40 2.73 -11.31
C ASP A 22 0.21 1.79 -11.14
N VAL A 23 0.43 0.50 -11.35
CA VAL A 23 -0.62 -0.52 -11.17
C VAL A 23 -1.02 -0.59 -9.69
N ALA A 24 -0.06 -0.65 -8.78
CA ALA A 24 -0.32 -0.74 -7.34
C ALA A 24 -1.02 0.51 -6.79
N GLY A 25 -0.80 1.68 -7.38
CA GLY A 25 -1.51 2.91 -7.00
C GLY A 25 -2.91 3.04 -7.61
N THR A 26 -3.17 2.43 -8.77
CA THR A 26 -4.43 2.63 -9.52
C THR A 26 -5.42 1.47 -9.40
N LEU A 27 -4.95 0.23 -9.44
CA LEU A 27 -5.81 -0.95 -9.43
C LEU A 27 -6.62 -1.08 -8.12
N PRO A 28 -6.05 -0.89 -6.91
CA PRO A 28 -6.84 -0.96 -5.68
C PRO A 28 -7.96 0.09 -5.62
N VAL A 29 -7.71 1.28 -6.17
CA VAL A 29 -8.74 2.34 -6.29
C VAL A 29 -9.87 1.88 -7.20
N ALA A 30 -9.55 1.33 -8.37
CA ALA A 30 -10.55 0.81 -9.30
C ALA A 30 -11.38 -0.34 -8.70
N LEU A 31 -10.73 -1.30 -8.02
CA LEU A 31 -11.42 -2.41 -7.36
C LEU A 31 -12.32 -1.95 -6.21
N ARG A 32 -11.89 -0.94 -5.46
CA ARG A 32 -12.71 -0.35 -4.40
C ARG A 32 -14.00 0.27 -4.97
N SER A 33 -13.93 0.93 -6.11
CA SER A 33 -15.10 1.48 -6.82
C SER A 33 -16.09 0.41 -7.29
N LEU A 34 -15.63 -0.83 -7.47
CA LEU A 34 -16.47 -1.99 -7.80
C LEU A 34 -17.02 -2.73 -6.57
N GLY A 35 -16.85 -2.18 -5.36
CA GLY A 35 -17.36 -2.75 -4.11
C GLY A 35 -16.45 -3.79 -3.46
N CYS A 36 -15.16 -3.86 -3.85
CA CYS A 36 -14.18 -4.69 -3.15
C CYS A 36 -13.72 -4.01 -1.85
N ASP A 37 -13.69 -4.77 -0.73
CA ASP A 37 -13.03 -4.32 0.50
C ASP A 37 -11.53 -4.57 0.37
N ILE A 38 -10.85 -3.60 -0.23
CA ILE A 38 -9.42 -3.69 -0.55
C ILE A 38 -8.60 -2.65 0.21
N ARG A 39 -7.44 -3.09 0.70
CA ARG A 39 -6.41 -2.25 1.31
C ARG A 39 -5.06 -2.54 0.66
N ILE A 40 -4.15 -1.57 0.70
CA ILE A 40 -2.77 -1.73 0.23
C ILE A 40 -1.79 -1.62 1.39
N ILE A 41 -0.77 -2.46 1.39
CA ILE A 41 0.37 -2.40 2.30
C ILE A 41 1.67 -2.37 1.51
N MET A 42 2.60 -1.53 1.93
CA MET A 42 3.94 -1.42 1.38
C MET A 42 4.95 -1.16 2.50
N PRO A 43 6.25 -1.44 2.30
CA PRO A 43 7.29 -1.03 3.22
C PRO A 43 7.37 0.50 3.34
N PHE A 44 7.67 0.97 4.55
CA PHE A 44 7.86 2.39 4.81
C PHE A 44 9.30 2.80 4.48
N TYR A 45 9.62 2.98 3.19
CA TYR A 45 10.94 3.42 2.76
C TYR A 45 11.22 4.87 3.16
N ARG A 46 12.52 5.24 3.21
CA ARG A 46 12.96 6.61 3.49
C ARG A 46 12.30 7.66 2.59
N MET A 47 12.08 7.35 1.30
CA MET A 47 11.42 8.29 0.39
C MET A 47 9.94 8.53 0.69
N VAL A 48 9.28 7.59 1.38
CA VAL A 48 7.88 7.77 1.80
C VAL A 48 7.79 8.83 2.90
N GLU A 49 8.84 9.01 3.69
CA GLU A 49 8.86 9.95 4.80
C GLU A 49 8.65 11.40 4.37
N SER A 50 9.16 11.79 3.20
CA SER A 50 8.98 13.14 2.66
C SER A 50 7.59 13.39 2.09
N VAL A 51 6.79 12.34 1.85
CA VAL A 51 5.47 12.43 1.20
C VAL A 51 4.33 12.17 2.20
N ALA A 52 4.50 11.23 3.12
CA ALA A 52 3.49 10.88 4.11
C ALA A 52 3.65 11.73 5.38
N THR A 53 2.87 12.82 5.46
CA THR A 53 2.89 13.78 6.56
C THR A 53 2.14 13.31 7.80
N GLU A 54 1.10 12.47 7.63
CA GLU A 54 0.27 11.96 8.72
C GLU A 54 0.40 10.44 8.84
N ARG A 55 0.61 9.97 10.07
CA ARG A 55 0.81 8.54 10.36
C ARG A 55 0.18 8.20 11.70
N THR A 56 -0.47 7.06 11.74
CA THR A 56 -1.02 6.46 12.96
C THR A 56 -0.47 5.05 13.10
N LEU A 57 0.10 4.74 14.27
CA LEU A 57 0.51 3.38 14.57
C LEU A 57 -0.75 2.51 14.76
N VAL A 58 -0.97 1.56 13.86
CA VAL A 58 -2.13 0.65 13.90
C VAL A 58 -1.85 -0.66 14.63
N ALA A 59 -0.60 -1.11 14.64
CA ALA A 59 -0.15 -2.33 15.30
C ALA A 59 1.37 -2.27 15.54
N SER A 60 1.83 -2.92 16.60
CA SER A 60 3.25 -3.08 16.91
C SER A 60 3.53 -4.52 17.34
N GLY A 61 4.79 -4.96 17.29
CA GLY A 61 5.18 -6.32 17.69
C GLY A 61 4.70 -7.44 16.77
N ILE A 62 4.39 -7.13 15.50
CA ILE A 62 4.05 -8.17 14.50
C ILE A 62 5.29 -9.03 14.26
N GLN A 63 5.21 -10.31 14.58
CA GLN A 63 6.27 -11.27 14.26
C GLN A 63 6.17 -11.64 12.78
N ILE A 64 7.27 -11.42 12.04
CA ILE A 64 7.41 -11.91 10.68
C ILE A 64 7.98 -13.34 10.80
N PRO A 65 7.26 -14.37 10.32
CA PRO A 65 7.81 -15.72 10.32
C PRO A 65 9.05 -15.75 9.42
N VAL A 66 10.16 -16.23 10.00
CA VAL A 66 11.43 -16.49 9.32
C VAL A 66 11.54 -17.96 8.98
#